data_AF-A0A9P6LNN2-F1
#
_entry.id   AF-A0A9P6LNN2-F1
#
_cell.length_a   1.000
_cell.length_b   1.000
_cell.length_c   1.000
_cell.angle_alpha   90.00
_cell.angle_beta   90.00
_cell.angle_gamma   90.00
#
_symmetry.space_group_name_H-M   'P 1'
#
loop_
_entity.id
_entity.type
_entity.pdbx_description
1 polymer ?
#
loop_
_entity_poly.entity_id
_entity_poly.type
_entity_poly.pdbx_seq_one_letter_code
_entity_poly.pdbx_strand_id
1 'polypeptide(L)'
;FNITLGELFEASTIAELVPRLLAAGNTQEDAFDVLLPIKPQGTRPPLFCVHHGFGLSWSYIGLSKYMHPDQPLYGLQVRGFFDNDQPAASVEDMAIDYIDQIRRVQPHGPYYLLGYSLGGMIAHTMAAHLERQGEIVMLLAIMDSIPDLSKEPAMSQQEEPYDKTKFIGWFANRSNEE
;
A
#
# COMPACT_ATOMS: atom_id res chain seq x y z
N PHE A 1 -3.26 -0.79 -19.31
CA PHE A 1 -3.60 -1.53 -20.55
C PHE A 1 -4.78 -0.90 -21.25
N ASN A 2 -4.78 -0.87 -22.59
CA ASN A 2 -5.96 -0.48 -23.37
C ASN A 2 -6.39 -1.70 -24.18
N ILE A 3 -7.08 -2.63 -23.52
CA ILE A 3 -7.68 -3.81 -24.14
C ILE A 3 -9.17 -3.52 -24.31
N THR A 4 -9.68 -3.71 -25.52
CA THR A 4 -11.12 -3.61 -25.77
C THR A 4 -11.83 -4.80 -25.14
N LEU A 5 -13.11 -4.60 -24.78
CA LEU A 5 -13.91 -5.69 -24.24
C LEU A 5 -14.00 -6.88 -25.24
N GLY A 6 -14.01 -6.60 -26.55
CA GLY A 6 -13.98 -7.62 -27.60
C GLY A 6 -12.71 -8.46 -27.56
N GLU A 7 -11.55 -7.84 -27.40
CA GLU A 7 -10.27 -8.55 -27.30
C GLU A 7 -10.17 -9.42 -26.05
N LEU A 8 -10.76 -9.00 -24.92
CA LEU A 8 -10.81 -9.82 -23.70
C LEU A 8 -11.69 -11.07 -23.87
N PHE A 9 -12.81 -10.95 -24.60
CA PHE A 9 -13.67 -12.10 -24.90
C PHE A 9 -13.07 -13.02 -25.96
N GLU A 10 -12.36 -12.48 -26.94
CA GLU A 10 -11.66 -13.26 -27.97
C GLU A 10 -10.41 -13.95 -27.44
N ALA A 11 -9.71 -13.35 -26.48
CA ALA A 11 -8.53 -13.90 -25.81
C ALA A 11 -8.85 -14.18 -24.34
N SER A 12 -9.74 -15.15 -24.15
CA SER A 12 -10.33 -15.50 -22.85
C SER A 12 -9.38 -16.25 -21.91
N THR A 13 -8.16 -16.53 -22.35
CA THR A 13 -7.11 -17.14 -21.53
C THR A 13 -5.89 -16.23 -21.41
N ILE A 14 -5.12 -16.38 -20.32
CA ILE A 14 -3.85 -15.64 -20.13
C ILE A 14 -2.91 -15.87 -21.33
N ALA A 15 -2.82 -17.11 -21.83
CA ALA A 15 -1.97 -17.45 -22.96
C ALA A 15 -2.33 -16.71 -24.26
N GLU A 16 -3.62 -16.46 -24.48
CA GLU A 16 -4.10 -15.72 -25.65
C GLU A 16 -4.01 -14.20 -25.47
N LEU A 17 -4.09 -13.73 -24.23
CA LEU A 17 -4.07 -12.30 -23.90
C LEU A 17 -2.65 -11.72 -23.88
N VAL A 18 -1.66 -12.52 -23.43
CA VAL A 18 -0.25 -12.11 -23.33
C VAL A 18 0.32 -11.56 -24.64
N PRO A 19 0.16 -12.22 -25.81
CA PRO A 19 0.64 -11.66 -27.08
C PRO A 19 0.01 -10.31 -27.44
N ARG A 20 -1.27 -10.12 -27.13
CA ARG A 20 -2.00 -8.86 -27.40
C ARG A 20 -1.53 -7.72 -26.49
N LEU A 21 -1.20 -8.04 -25.24
CA LEU A 21 -0.63 -7.12 -24.27
C LEU A 21 0.77 -6.64 -24.66
N LEU A 22 1.62 -7.56 -25.12
CA LEU A 22 2.98 -7.25 -25.57
C LEU A 22 2.98 -6.42 -26.86
N ALA A 23 2.04 -6.67 -27.77
CA ALA A 23 1.89 -5.91 -29.02
C ALA A 23 1.40 -4.47 -28.81
N ALA A 24 0.66 -4.20 -27.73
CA ALA A 24 0.14 -2.86 -27.40
C ALA A 24 1.23 -1.88 -26.92
N GLY A 25 2.48 -2.32 -26.75
CA GLY A 25 3.67 -1.46 -26.75
C GLY A 25 3.76 -0.40 -25.64
N ASN A 26 3.04 -0.55 -24.51
CA ASN A 26 3.00 0.48 -23.48
C ASN A 26 3.76 0.06 -22.22
N THR A 27 4.84 0.78 -21.91
CA THR A 27 5.68 0.66 -20.71
C THR A 27 5.15 1.52 -19.56
N GLN A 28 3.84 1.47 -19.28
CA GLN A 28 3.22 2.33 -18.27
C GLN A 28 2.84 1.56 -17.02
N GLU A 29 3.56 1.88 -15.94
CA GLU A 29 3.31 1.66 -14.49
C GLU A 29 2.82 0.26 -14.12
N ASP A 30 3.69 -0.48 -13.44
CA ASP A 30 3.40 -1.84 -13.02
C ASP A 30 2.26 -1.80 -11.98
N ALA A 31 1.24 -2.65 -12.16
CA ALA A 31 0.18 -2.82 -11.16
C ALA A 31 0.72 -3.29 -9.79
N PHE A 32 1.98 -3.73 -9.77
CA PHE A 32 2.73 -4.16 -8.60
C PHE A 32 3.78 -3.14 -8.14
N ASP A 33 3.88 -1.96 -8.78
CA ASP A 33 4.71 -0.87 -8.29
C ASP A 33 4.35 -0.51 -6.85
N VAL A 34 5.34 -0.07 -6.07
CA VAL A 34 5.16 0.33 -4.67
C VAL A 34 4.09 1.42 -4.55
N LEU A 35 4.00 2.33 -5.52
CA LEU A 35 2.97 3.36 -5.56
C LEU A 35 1.99 3.09 -6.69
N LEU A 36 0.83 2.53 -6.35
CA LEU A 36 -0.24 2.23 -7.29
C LEU A 36 -1.15 3.45 -7.51
N PRO A 37 -1.20 4.04 -8.71
CA PRO A 37 -2.16 5.09 -9.04
C PRO A 37 -3.56 4.51 -9.28
N ILE A 38 -4.40 4.48 -8.23
CA ILE A 38 -5.77 3.93 -8.29
C ILE A 38 -6.71 4.90 -9.02
N LYS A 39 -6.63 6.19 -8.66
CA LYS A 39 -7.39 7.28 -9.28
C LYS A 39 -6.53 8.55 -9.20
N PRO A 40 -5.49 8.68 -10.04
CA PRO A 40 -4.48 9.73 -9.86
C PRO A 40 -4.96 11.12 -10.30
N GLN A 41 -6.09 11.22 -11.01
CA GLN A 41 -6.63 12.51 -11.44
C GLN A 41 -7.45 13.20 -10.33
N GLY A 42 -7.34 14.52 -10.28
CA GLY A 42 -8.07 15.39 -9.36
C GLY A 42 -7.23 16.58 -8.93
N THR A 43 -7.83 17.48 -8.17
CA THR A 43 -7.17 18.70 -7.67
C THR A 43 -7.14 18.79 -6.15
N ARG A 44 -7.85 17.90 -5.45
CA ARG A 44 -7.75 17.79 -3.99
C ARG A 44 -6.40 17.19 -3.57
N PRO A 45 -5.96 17.42 -2.33
CA PRO A 45 -4.82 16.71 -1.77
C PRO A 45 -5.02 15.19 -1.90
N PRO A 46 -4.07 14.45 -2.50
CA PRO A 46 -4.13 13.00 -2.62
C PRO A 46 -4.36 12.29 -1.28
N LEU A 47 -5.16 11.23 -1.32
CA LEU A 47 -5.26 10.26 -0.23
C LEU A 47 -4.31 9.09 -0.53
N PHE A 48 -3.36 8.84 0.37
CA PHE A 48 -2.42 7.72 0.27
C PHE A 48 -2.87 6.59 1.19
N CYS A 49 -3.21 5.45 0.59
CA CYS A 49 -3.73 4.28 1.29
C CYS A 49 -2.63 3.21 1.43
N VAL A 50 -2.31 2.82 2.66
CA VAL A 50 -1.28 1.84 2.97
C VAL A 50 -1.85 0.42 2.95
N HIS A 51 -1.17 -0.51 2.27
CA HIS A 51 -1.59 -1.91 2.17
C HIS A 51 -1.82 -2.56 3.56
N HIS A 52 -2.67 -3.58 3.57
CA HIS A 52 -2.84 -4.46 4.73
C HIS A 52 -1.82 -5.62 4.69
N GLY A 53 -1.92 -6.60 5.59
CA GLY A 53 -0.90 -7.66 5.74
C GLY A 53 -0.56 -8.45 4.46
N PHE A 54 -1.49 -8.53 3.49
CA PHE A 54 -1.24 -9.18 2.20
C PHE A 54 -0.37 -8.38 1.22
N GLY A 55 0.12 -7.19 1.58
CA GLY A 55 1.11 -6.46 0.77
C GLY A 55 0.57 -5.63 -0.40
N LEU A 56 -0.66 -5.91 -0.88
CA LEU A 56 -1.28 -5.19 -1.99
C LEU A 56 -2.31 -4.17 -1.53
N SER A 57 -2.43 -3.06 -2.28
CA SER A 57 -3.40 -1.98 -2.02
C SER A 57 -4.66 -2.06 -2.89
N TRP A 58 -4.88 -3.18 -3.57
CA TRP A 58 -5.98 -3.36 -4.52
C TRP A 58 -7.36 -3.30 -3.87
N SER A 59 -7.47 -3.60 -2.57
CA SER A 59 -8.70 -3.46 -1.80
C SER A 59 -9.24 -2.03 -1.80
N TYR A 60 -8.37 -1.01 -1.97
CA TYR A 60 -8.76 0.39 -2.09
C TYR A 60 -9.31 0.78 -3.48
N ILE A 61 -9.20 -0.09 -4.50
CA ILE A 61 -9.86 0.15 -5.80
C ILE A 61 -11.37 0.24 -5.61
N GLY A 62 -11.95 -0.59 -4.72
CA GLY A 62 -13.37 -0.52 -4.36
C GLY A 62 -13.76 0.81 -3.72
N LEU A 63 -12.88 1.40 -2.92
CA LEU A 63 -13.09 2.69 -2.26
C LEU A 63 -13.19 3.84 -3.27
N SER A 64 -12.43 3.80 -4.37
CA SER A 64 -12.40 4.86 -5.38
C SER A 64 -13.79 5.27 -5.91
N LYS A 65 -14.74 4.33 -5.94
CA LYS A 65 -16.13 4.53 -6.40
C LYS A 65 -16.96 5.43 -5.49
N TYR A 66 -16.56 5.55 -4.22
CA TYR A 66 -17.25 6.35 -3.21
C TYR A 66 -16.54 7.67 -2.92
N MET A 67 -15.36 7.89 -3.51
CA MET A 67 -14.61 9.13 -3.38
C MET A 67 -15.16 10.19 -4.32
N HIS A 68 -14.99 11.46 -3.95
CA HIS A 68 -15.36 12.57 -4.82
C HIS A 68 -14.60 12.49 -6.17
N PRO A 69 -15.23 12.89 -7.30
CA PRO A 69 -14.59 12.96 -8.62
C PRO A 69 -13.20 13.63 -8.66
N ASP A 70 -12.98 14.74 -7.97
CA ASP A 70 -11.66 15.39 -7.92
C ASP A 70 -10.72 14.94 -6.78
N GLN A 71 -10.99 13.82 -6.11
CA GLN A 71 -10.10 13.26 -5.07
C GLN A 71 -9.08 12.29 -5.68
N PRO A 72 -7.77 12.61 -5.71
CA PRO A 72 -6.75 11.65 -6.10
C PRO A 72 -6.60 10.56 -5.03
N LEU A 73 -6.37 9.32 -5.48
CA LEU A 73 -6.22 8.13 -4.64
C LEU A 73 -5.04 7.29 -5.11
N TYR A 74 -4.13 7.00 -4.19
CA TYR A 74 -2.95 6.17 -4.42
C TYR A 74 -2.87 5.05 -3.38
N GLY A 75 -2.46 3.86 -3.82
CA GLY A 75 -2.15 2.74 -2.94
C GLY A 75 -0.65 2.60 -2.73
N LEU A 76 -0.21 2.31 -1.52
CA LEU A 76 1.17 1.92 -1.21
C LEU A 76 1.22 0.41 -1.04
N GLN A 77 2.08 -0.26 -1.79
CA GLN A 77 2.24 -1.70 -1.85
C GLN A 77 3.62 -2.09 -1.33
N VAL A 78 3.75 -3.31 -0.82
CA VAL A 78 5.07 -3.82 -0.46
C VAL A 78 5.94 -3.92 -1.72
N ARG A 79 7.19 -3.48 -1.58
CA ARG A 79 8.20 -3.63 -2.63
C ARG A 79 8.47 -5.11 -2.89
N GLY A 80 8.73 -5.44 -4.15
CA GLY A 80 9.16 -6.79 -4.51
C GLY A 80 8.08 -7.85 -4.31
N PHE A 81 6.79 -7.50 -4.46
CA PHE A 81 5.72 -8.48 -4.27
C PHE A 81 5.84 -9.68 -5.23
N PHE A 82 6.37 -9.46 -6.45
CA PHE A 82 6.69 -10.52 -7.42
C PHE A 82 8.18 -10.61 -7.81
N ASP A 83 8.99 -9.62 -7.43
CA ASP A 83 10.42 -9.60 -7.71
C ASP A 83 11.21 -10.15 -6.54
N ASN A 84 12.43 -10.65 -6.78
CA ASN A 84 13.37 -11.07 -5.73
C ASN A 84 13.97 -9.91 -4.91
N ASP A 85 13.30 -8.75 -4.90
CA ASP A 85 13.68 -7.62 -4.09
C ASP A 85 13.53 -7.97 -2.61
N GLN A 86 14.49 -7.57 -1.79
CA GLN A 86 14.40 -7.85 -0.36
C GLN A 86 13.27 -7.04 0.27
N PRO A 87 12.38 -7.69 1.05
CA PRO A 87 11.36 -6.98 1.80
C PRO A 87 12.02 -6.03 2.81
N ALA A 88 11.34 -4.94 3.13
CA ALA A 88 11.78 -4.02 4.16
C ALA A 88 11.97 -4.76 5.50
N ALA A 89 13.04 -4.43 6.22
CA ALA A 89 13.42 -5.14 7.44
C ALA A 89 12.54 -4.79 8.65
N SER A 90 11.81 -3.67 8.60
CA SER A 90 10.97 -3.18 9.69
C SER A 90 9.81 -2.31 9.21
N VAL A 91 8.85 -2.05 10.10
CA VAL A 91 7.75 -1.08 9.87
C VAL A 91 8.31 0.33 9.67
N GLU A 92 9.36 0.69 10.40
CA GLU A 92 10.07 1.95 10.25
C GLU A 92 10.68 2.09 8.85
N ASP A 93 11.36 1.04 8.34
CA ASP A 93 11.94 1.06 7.00
C ASP A 93 10.87 1.17 5.91
N MET A 94 9.75 0.44 6.07
CA MET A 94 8.59 0.58 5.17
C MET A 94 8.04 2.00 5.17
N ALA A 95 7.88 2.60 6.34
CA ALA A 95 7.36 3.95 6.45
C ALA A 95 8.27 4.99 5.76
N ILE A 96 9.59 4.85 5.90
CA ILE A 96 10.56 5.74 5.23
C ILE A 96 10.46 5.58 3.70
N ASP A 97 10.46 4.34 3.19
CA ASP A 97 10.31 4.10 1.75
C ASP A 97 9.00 4.69 1.22
N TYR A 98 7.88 4.44 1.92
CA TYR A 98 6.58 4.94 1.51
C TYR A 98 6.50 6.46 1.53
N ILE A 99 7.13 7.12 2.50
CA ILE A 99 7.26 8.58 2.51
C ILE A 99 8.01 9.06 1.25
N ASP A 100 9.10 8.40 0.87
CA ASP A 100 9.86 8.75 -0.32
C ASP A 100 9.04 8.54 -1.61
N GLN A 101 8.18 7.52 -1.65
CA GLN A 101 7.24 7.32 -2.77
C GLN A 101 6.20 8.44 -2.86
N ILE A 102 5.49 8.74 -1.76
CA ILE A 102 4.41 9.75 -1.80
C ILE A 102 4.96 11.15 -2.10
N ARG A 103 6.21 11.44 -1.72
CA ARG A 103 6.88 12.71 -2.04
C ARG A 103 7.15 12.93 -3.52
N ARG A 104 7.21 11.85 -4.32
CA ARG A 104 7.32 11.97 -5.79
C ARG A 104 6.04 12.52 -6.40
N VAL A 105 4.89 12.32 -5.73
CA VAL A 105 3.59 12.85 -6.15
C VAL A 105 3.30 14.19 -5.47
N GLN A 106 3.52 14.27 -4.16
CA GLN A 106 3.25 15.45 -3.35
C GLN A 106 4.46 15.72 -2.44
N PRO A 107 5.39 16.61 -2.84
CA PRO A 107 6.64 16.85 -2.11
C PRO A 107 6.46 17.39 -0.68
N HIS A 108 5.37 18.14 -0.44
CA HIS A 108 5.07 18.81 0.83
C HIS A 108 3.61 18.61 1.25
N GLY A 109 3.37 18.62 2.55
CA GLY A 109 2.04 18.49 3.13
C GLY A 109 1.09 19.63 2.76
N PRO A 110 -0.18 19.55 3.19
CA PRO A 110 -0.70 18.57 4.13
C PRO A 110 -0.86 17.16 3.54
N TYR A 111 -0.42 16.14 4.28
CA TYR A 111 -0.58 14.74 3.92
C TYR A 111 -1.89 14.16 4.46
N TYR A 112 -2.51 13.28 3.66
CA TYR A 112 -3.70 12.52 4.03
C TYR A 112 -3.38 11.04 3.88
N LEU A 113 -3.39 10.32 5.00
CA LEU A 113 -3.00 8.93 5.09
C LEU A 113 -4.18 8.08 5.54
N LEU A 114 -4.29 6.87 4.99
CA LEU A 114 -5.26 5.87 5.40
C LEU A 114 -4.59 4.51 5.48
N GLY A 115 -4.85 3.75 6.55
CA GLY A 115 -4.31 2.40 6.72
C GLY A 115 -5.34 1.43 7.28
N TYR A 116 -5.43 0.24 6.68
CA TYR A 116 -6.24 -0.89 7.14
C TYR A 116 -5.37 -1.99 7.75
N SER A 117 -5.76 -2.51 8.92
CA SER A 117 -5.04 -3.59 9.60
C SER A 117 -3.55 -3.21 9.79
N LEU A 118 -2.59 -4.03 9.37
CA LEU A 118 -1.15 -3.69 9.39
C LEU A 118 -0.85 -2.30 8.80
N GLY A 119 -1.58 -1.89 7.76
CA GLY A 119 -1.42 -0.59 7.12
C GLY A 119 -1.70 0.58 8.06
N GLY A 120 -2.55 0.40 9.08
CA GLY A 120 -2.80 1.42 10.10
C GLY A 120 -1.56 1.70 10.95
N MET A 121 -0.83 0.65 11.35
CA MET A 121 0.43 0.77 12.07
C MET A 121 1.49 1.48 11.23
N ILE A 122 1.63 1.10 9.95
CA ILE A 122 2.58 1.73 9.04
C ILE A 122 2.20 3.20 8.77
N ALA A 123 0.93 3.49 8.49
CA ALA A 123 0.44 4.85 8.25
C ALA A 123 0.67 5.76 9.47
N HIS A 124 0.50 5.24 10.69
CA HIS A 124 0.83 5.97 11.91
C HIS A 124 2.34 6.25 12.00
N THR A 125 3.19 5.27 11.74
CA THR A 125 4.65 5.45 11.71
C THR A 125 5.07 6.48 10.67
N MET A 126 4.46 6.46 9.47
CA MET A 126 4.66 7.48 8.44
C MET A 126 4.27 8.87 8.94
N ALA A 127 3.09 9.01 9.54
CA ALA A 127 2.61 10.28 10.08
C ALA A 127 3.59 10.86 11.10
N ALA A 128 4.03 10.04 12.06
CA ALA A 128 4.98 10.46 13.09
C ALA A 128 6.35 10.87 12.50
N HIS A 129 6.81 10.21 11.43
CA HIS A 129 8.03 10.60 10.72
C HIS A 129 7.89 11.93 9.98
N LEU A 130 6.77 12.13 9.26
CA LEU A 130 6.48 13.37 8.55
C LEU A 130 6.39 14.56 9.52
N GLU A 131 5.67 14.42 10.64
CA GLU A 131 5.54 15.47 11.65
C GLU A 131 6.87 15.82 12.31
N ARG A 132 7.72 14.82 12.61
CA ARG A 132 9.09 15.07 13.11
C ARG A 132 9.96 15.83 12.12
N GLN A 133 9.66 15.74 10.82
CA GLN A 133 10.34 16.47 9.76
C GLN A 133 9.71 17.86 9.49
N GLY A 134 8.71 18.27 10.28
CA GLY A 134 8.05 19.57 10.18
C GLY A 134 6.93 19.62 9.14
N GLU A 135 6.54 18.48 8.57
CA GLU A 135 5.41 18.40 7.65
C GLU A 135 4.08 18.30 8.41
N ILE A 136 2.97 18.66 7.75
CA ILE A 136 1.62 18.57 8.32
C ILE A 136 0.95 17.29 7.84
N VAL A 137 0.41 16.49 8.76
CA VAL A 137 -0.49 15.38 8.45
C VAL A 137 -1.91 15.81 8.83
N MET A 138 -2.72 16.16 7.83
CA MET A 138 -4.07 16.70 8.06
C MET A 138 -5.08 15.60 8.35
N LEU A 139 -4.84 14.39 7.86
CA LEU A 139 -5.66 13.22 8.14
C LEU A 139 -4.79 11.98 8.30
N LEU A 140 -5.00 11.26 9.40
CA LEU A 140 -4.58 9.88 9.58
C LEU A 140 -5.83 9.03 9.88
N ALA A 141 -6.34 8.32 8.88
CA ALA A 141 -7.47 7.42 9.02
C ALA A 141 -6.97 5.99 9.31
N ILE A 142 -7.37 5.43 10.45
CA ILE A 142 -7.00 4.07 10.85
C ILE A 142 -8.27 3.21 10.81
N MET A 143 -8.26 2.15 10.01
CA MET A 143 -9.36 1.20 9.89
C MET A 143 -8.95 -0.13 10.52
N ASP A 144 -9.60 -0.47 11.64
CA ASP A 144 -9.49 -1.80 12.27
C ASP A 144 -8.03 -2.27 12.45
N SER A 145 -7.19 -1.38 12.98
CA SER A 145 -5.78 -1.64 13.26
C SER A 145 -5.53 -1.72 14.76
N ILE A 146 -4.62 -2.59 15.15
CA ILE A 146 -4.09 -2.63 16.52
C ILE A 146 -2.90 -1.67 16.65
N PRO A 147 -2.76 -0.96 17.79
CA PRO A 147 -1.58 -0.15 18.06
C PRO A 147 -0.34 -1.04 18.26
N ASP A 148 0.84 -0.47 18.03
CA ASP A 148 2.08 -1.19 18.34
C ASP A 148 2.34 -1.23 19.85
N LEU A 149 1.88 -2.29 20.50
CA LEU A 149 2.07 -2.52 21.94
C LEU A 149 3.52 -2.90 22.34
N SER A 150 4.50 -2.88 21.42
CA SER A 150 5.88 -3.31 21.72
C SER A 150 6.61 -2.31 22.61
N LYS A 151 6.10 -1.08 22.66
CA LYS A 151 6.65 0.05 23.41
C LYS A 151 5.92 0.31 24.72
N GLU A 152 4.88 -0.48 25.06
CA GLU A 152 4.26 -0.40 26.38
C GLU A 152 5.13 -1.11 27.42
N PRO A 153 5.38 -0.49 28.60
CA PRO A 153 5.94 -1.25 29.72
C PRO A 153 4.96 -2.38 30.03
N ALA A 154 5.46 -3.62 30.05
CA ALA A 154 4.66 -4.83 30.19
C ALA A 154 3.58 -4.64 31.28
N MET A 155 2.34 -4.41 30.86
CA MET A 155 1.23 -4.43 31.80
C MET A 155 1.14 -5.86 32.30
N SER A 156 1.32 -6.02 33.61
CA SER A 156 1.18 -7.31 34.27
C SER A 156 -0.25 -7.82 34.05
N GLN A 157 -0.43 -8.78 33.16
CA GLN A 157 -1.49 -9.78 33.25
C GLN A 157 -1.28 -10.93 32.25
N GLN A 158 -1.66 -12.11 32.73
CA GLN A 158 -1.51 -13.42 32.09
C GLN A 158 -2.34 -13.50 30.81
N GLU A 159 -1.76 -13.15 29.68
CA GLU A 159 -2.18 -13.65 28.37
C GLU A 159 -0.94 -14.16 27.64
N GLU A 160 -1.07 -15.31 26.97
CA GLU A 160 -0.02 -15.86 26.09
C GLU A 160 0.50 -14.74 25.18
N PRO A 161 1.82 -14.43 25.18
CA PRO A 161 2.34 -13.31 24.43
C PRO A 161 2.03 -13.50 22.94
N TYR A 162 1.24 -12.59 22.39
CA TYR A 162 1.05 -12.50 20.95
C TYR A 162 2.42 -12.29 20.29
N ASP A 163 2.92 -13.32 19.61
CA ASP A 163 4.23 -13.30 18.98
C ASP A 163 4.17 -12.51 17.67
N LYS A 164 4.49 -11.21 17.77
CA LYS A 164 4.55 -10.28 16.64
C LYS A 164 5.53 -10.72 15.55
N THR A 165 6.61 -11.40 15.93
CA THR A 165 7.61 -11.93 14.99
C THR A 165 7.01 -13.07 14.18
N LYS A 166 6.14 -13.89 14.79
CA LYS A 166 5.32 -14.86 14.06
C LYS A 166 4.25 -14.20 13.21
N PHE A 167 3.58 -13.13 13.65
CA PHE A 167 2.56 -12.48 12.83
C PHE A 167 3.15 -11.78 11.60
N ILE A 168 4.18 -10.95 11.78
CA ILE A 168 4.89 -10.27 10.69
C ILE A 168 5.62 -11.30 9.83
N GLY A 169 6.30 -12.28 10.46
CA GLY A 169 6.96 -13.38 9.76
C GLY A 169 5.99 -14.30 8.99
N TRP A 170 4.76 -14.46 9.45
CA TRP A 170 3.72 -15.23 8.75
C TRP A 170 3.25 -14.53 7.48
N PHE A 171 3.22 -13.19 7.45
CA PHE A 171 2.99 -12.43 6.21
C PHE A 171 4.24 -12.37 5.31
N ALA A 172 5.43 -12.24 5.89
CA ALA A 172 6.68 -12.10 5.15
C ALA A 172 7.19 -13.42 4.52
N ASN A 173 6.89 -14.59 5.10
CA ASN A 173 7.45 -15.88 4.67
C ASN A 173 6.48 -16.75 3.85
N ARG A 174 5.32 -16.23 3.46
CA ARG A 174 4.30 -17.02 2.75
C ARG A 174 4.64 -17.33 1.28
N SER A 175 5.77 -16.85 0.77
CA SER A 175 6.27 -17.11 -0.58
C SER A 175 7.10 -18.40 -0.72
N ASN A 176 7.32 -19.16 0.35
CA ASN A 176 8.14 -20.38 0.34
C ASN A 176 7.37 -21.69 0.62
N GLU A 177 6.04 -21.66 0.69
CA GLU A 177 5.22 -22.88 0.80
C GLU A 177 4.16 -22.89 -0.30
N GLU A 178 4.59 -23.19 -1.54
CA GLU A 178 3.81 -23.88 -2.58
C GLU A 178 4.77 -24.49 -3.63
#